data_AF-B5JTN9-F1
#
_entry.id   AF-B5JTN9-F1
#
_cell.length_a   1.000
_cell.length_b   1.000
_cell.length_c   1.000
_cell.angle_alpha   90.00
_cell.angle_beta   90.00
_cell.angle_gamma   90.00
#
_symmetry.space_group_name_H-M   'P 1'
#
loop_
_entity.id
_entity.type
_entity.pdbx_description
1 polymer ?
#
loop_
_entity_poly.entity_id
_entity_poly.type
_entity_poly.pdbx_seq_one_letter_code
_entity_poly.pdbx_strand_id
1 'polypeptide(L)'
;MSNGSLRTALLYLLFAASTLVTSAFAANDNSSMQALKGELLQMQRQFIALQRSTIEKHETLEADQKSLQALTAEKLAEAGFDSDAKARIKTLKSKLQDPATSEEDKQATKQEMGELARSFKSARMAIAKDQELLAAKQSFQQKLINTMKEEHPKLPQLLQAMQVKSQKLQQQISQSAESAKGSAAPQ
;
A
#
# COMPACT_ATOMS: atom_id res chain seq x y z
N MET A 1 -26.75 8.47 20.55
CA MET A 1 -25.28 8.62 20.72
C MET A 1 -24.61 7.62 19.81
N SER A 2 -24.22 8.03 18.60
CA SER A 2 -23.59 7.16 17.60
C SER A 2 -22.18 7.66 17.30
N ASN A 3 -21.21 7.20 18.09
CA ASN A 3 -19.78 7.48 17.92
C ASN A 3 -19.05 6.22 17.41
N GLY A 4 -19.58 5.59 16.36
CA GLY A 4 -19.05 4.32 15.82
C GLY A 4 -18.17 4.45 14.57
N SER A 5 -18.22 5.56 13.83
CA SER A 5 -17.79 5.57 12.42
C SER A 5 -16.37 6.10 12.16
N LEU A 6 -15.60 6.47 13.20
CA LEU A 6 -14.27 7.07 13.04
C LEU A 6 -13.10 6.15 13.41
N ARG A 7 -13.35 4.92 13.88
CA ARG A 7 -12.29 3.96 14.28
C ARG A 7 -11.88 2.97 13.19
N THR A 8 -12.67 2.85 12.12
CA THR A 8 -12.44 1.86 11.05
C THR A 8 -11.68 2.43 9.84
N ALA A 9 -11.47 3.74 9.78
CA ALA A 9 -10.90 4.41 8.60
C ALA A 9 -9.36 4.42 8.52
N LEU A 10 -8.65 3.96 9.56
CA LEU A 10 -7.18 4.11 9.64
C LEU A 10 -6.35 2.89 9.17
N LEU A 11 -6.99 1.80 8.74
CA LEU A 11 -6.32 0.50 8.55
C LEU A 11 -6.03 0.07 7.10
N TYR A 12 -6.18 0.98 6.12
CA TYR A 12 -5.96 0.69 4.69
C TYR A 12 -4.82 1.48 4.04
N LEU A 13 -4.00 2.20 4.81
CA LEU A 13 -3.06 3.20 4.30
C LEU A 13 -1.65 2.68 3.96
N LEU A 14 -1.51 1.48 3.38
CA LEU A 14 -0.18 0.92 3.05
C LEU A 14 0.00 0.36 1.64
N PHE A 15 -0.92 0.57 0.69
CA PHE A 15 -0.75 0.04 -0.68
C PHE A 15 -0.99 0.99 -1.86
N ALA A 16 -1.07 2.31 -1.64
CA ALA A 16 -1.43 3.25 -2.73
C ALA A 16 -0.50 4.47 -2.85
N ALA A 17 0.82 4.27 -2.90
CA ALA A 17 1.77 5.37 -3.08
C ALA A 17 2.78 5.08 -4.20
N SER A 18 2.33 5.06 -5.47
CA SER A 18 3.25 5.00 -6.61
C SER A 18 2.66 5.62 -7.89
N THR A 19 2.16 6.86 -7.84
CA THR A 19 2.05 7.69 -9.05
C THR A 19 2.19 9.15 -8.67
N LEU A 20 3.39 9.72 -8.80
CA LEU A 20 3.57 11.16 -8.82
C LEU A 20 4.21 11.55 -10.15
N VAL A 21 3.41 12.31 -10.88
CA VAL A 21 3.68 12.96 -12.15
C VAL A 21 4.75 14.03 -11.95
N THR A 22 5.81 13.96 -12.74
CA THR A 22 6.81 15.01 -12.89
C THR A 22 6.31 16.07 -13.86
N SER A 23 5.85 17.20 -13.35
CA SER A 23 5.78 18.45 -14.11
C SER A 23 6.45 19.54 -13.27
N ALA A 24 7.60 19.99 -13.77
CA ALA A 24 8.34 21.14 -13.24
C ALA A 24 7.49 22.40 -13.40
N PHE A 25 7.27 23.16 -12.32
CA PHE A 25 7.19 24.64 -12.21
C PHE A 25 6.84 24.99 -10.74
N ALA A 26 7.35 26.13 -10.24
CA ALA A 26 7.25 26.69 -8.87
C ALA A 26 8.21 26.13 -7.79
N ALA A 27 9.40 26.75 -7.70
CA ALA A 27 10.51 26.32 -6.85
C ALA A 27 10.61 26.98 -5.46
N ASN A 28 9.60 27.70 -4.96
CA ASN A 28 9.78 28.50 -3.72
C ASN A 28 8.98 28.07 -2.47
N ASP A 29 7.99 27.16 -2.58
CA ASP A 29 7.23 26.65 -1.41
C ASP A 29 7.38 25.13 -1.16
N ASN A 30 8.22 24.46 -1.95
CA ASN A 30 8.37 23.01 -1.93
C ASN A 30 9.17 22.46 -0.73
N SER A 31 9.94 23.30 -0.02
CA SER A 31 10.82 22.85 1.07
C SER A 31 10.04 22.31 2.28
N SER A 32 8.90 22.94 2.62
CA SER A 32 8.08 22.51 3.76
C SER A 32 7.35 21.18 3.49
N MET A 33 6.88 20.98 2.25
CA MET A 33 6.24 19.75 1.81
C MET A 33 7.23 18.59 1.74
N GLN A 34 8.46 18.85 1.26
CA GLN A 34 9.53 17.85 1.23
C GLN A 34 9.93 17.40 2.64
N ALA A 35 10.03 18.33 3.59
CA ALA A 35 10.32 18.01 4.99
C ALA A 35 9.22 17.11 5.60
N LEU A 36 7.94 17.47 5.44
CA LEU A 36 6.81 16.67 5.93
C LEU A 36 6.77 15.26 5.31
N LYS A 37 7.05 15.15 4.01
CA LYS A 37 7.15 13.86 3.32
C LYS A 37 8.29 13.02 3.90
N GLY A 38 9.46 13.63 4.14
CA GLY A 38 10.61 12.96 4.73
C GLY A 38 10.32 12.40 6.13
N GLU A 39 9.70 13.22 6.99
CA GLU A 39 9.29 12.81 8.33
C GLU A 39 8.26 11.67 8.31
N LEU A 40 7.25 11.77 7.44
CA LEU A 40 6.23 10.73 7.30
C LEU A 40 6.83 9.41 6.85
N LEU A 41 7.77 9.43 5.90
CA LEU A 41 8.50 8.24 5.46
C LEU A 41 9.35 7.63 6.57
N GLN A 42 9.99 8.46 7.41
CA GLN A 42 10.75 7.98 8.56
C GLN A 42 9.83 7.29 9.59
N MET A 43 8.71 7.91 9.93
CA MET A 43 7.72 7.32 10.84
C MET A 43 7.13 6.02 10.29
N GLN A 44 6.88 5.96 8.97
CA GLN A 44 6.41 4.75 8.31
C GLN A 44 7.45 3.62 8.40
N ARG A 45 8.73 3.91 8.15
CA ARG A 45 9.82 2.91 8.34
C ARG A 45 9.89 2.42 9.78
N GLN A 46 9.79 3.33 10.75
CA GLN A 46 9.77 2.97 12.17
C GLN A 46 8.57 2.06 12.49
N PHE A 47 7.38 2.40 12.02
CA PHE A 47 6.18 1.59 12.23
C PHE A 47 6.32 0.18 11.61
N ILE A 48 6.84 0.07 10.39
CA ILE A 48 7.10 -1.22 9.73
C ILE A 48 8.12 -2.06 10.52
N ALA A 49 9.18 -1.44 11.03
CA ALA A 49 10.17 -2.12 11.85
C ALA A 49 9.57 -2.68 13.15
N LEU A 50 8.71 -1.89 13.82
CA LEU A 50 7.99 -2.34 15.01
C LEU A 50 7.05 -3.51 14.70
N GLN A 51 6.25 -3.40 13.64
CA GLN A 51 5.37 -4.47 13.18
C GLN A 51 6.14 -5.77 12.91
N ARG A 52 7.26 -5.69 12.18
CA ARG A 52 8.08 -6.86 11.87
C ARG A 52 8.66 -7.49 13.13
N SER A 53 9.28 -6.69 13.99
CA SER A 53 9.82 -7.13 15.28
C SER A 53 8.74 -7.79 16.15
N THR A 54 7.52 -7.27 16.15
CA THR A 54 6.41 -7.82 16.93
C THR A 54 5.97 -9.17 16.37
N ILE A 55 5.85 -9.31 15.04
CA ILE A 55 5.48 -10.60 14.43
C ILE A 55 6.57 -11.64 14.68
N GLU A 56 7.85 -11.27 14.55
CA GLU A 56 8.99 -12.19 14.76
C GLU A 56 9.11 -12.69 16.20
N LYS A 57 8.65 -11.91 17.19
CA LYS A 57 8.67 -12.30 18.61
C LYS A 57 7.46 -13.12 19.06
N HIS A 58 6.38 -13.12 18.28
CA HIS A 58 5.10 -13.73 18.67
C HIS A 58 4.70 -14.79 17.65
N GLU A 59 5.01 -16.06 17.95
CA GLU A 59 4.74 -17.21 17.06
C GLU A 59 3.27 -17.28 16.61
N THR A 60 2.33 -16.90 17.48
CA THR A 60 0.90 -16.86 17.15
C THR A 60 0.58 -15.81 16.07
N LEU A 61 1.24 -14.64 16.10
CA LEU A 61 1.09 -13.63 15.06
C LEU A 61 1.72 -14.07 13.74
N GLU A 62 2.84 -14.79 13.78
CA GLU A 62 3.44 -15.38 12.58
C GLU A 62 2.52 -16.44 11.95
N ALA A 63 1.93 -17.32 12.77
CA ALA A 63 0.96 -18.32 12.32
C ALA A 63 -0.31 -17.67 11.73
N ASP A 64 -0.84 -16.65 12.39
CA ASP A 64 -1.99 -15.88 11.89
C ASP A 64 -1.64 -15.18 10.56
N GLN A 65 -0.43 -14.64 10.41
CA GLN A 65 0.03 -14.01 9.17
C GLN A 65 0.09 -15.02 8.01
N LYS A 66 0.66 -16.21 8.25
CA LYS A 66 0.73 -17.29 7.25
C LYS A 66 -0.66 -17.77 6.84
N SER A 67 -1.56 -17.93 7.81
CA SER A 67 -2.96 -18.31 7.57
C SER A 67 -3.68 -17.26 6.72
N LEU A 68 -3.49 -15.98 7.01
CA LEU A 68 -4.06 -14.89 6.22
C LEU A 68 -3.50 -14.85 4.78
N GLN A 69 -2.21 -15.14 4.60
CA GLN A 69 -1.59 -15.23 3.27
C GLN A 69 -2.17 -16.40 2.46
N ALA A 70 -2.35 -17.58 3.09
CA ALA A 70 -2.95 -18.74 2.47
C ALA A 70 -4.40 -18.47 2.04
N LEU A 71 -5.23 -17.92 2.94
CA LEU A 71 -6.60 -17.51 2.64
C LEU A 71 -6.65 -16.50 1.50
N THR A 72 -5.75 -15.51 1.48
CA THR A 72 -5.70 -14.53 0.38
C THR A 72 -5.39 -15.20 -0.95
N ALA A 73 -4.45 -16.15 -0.98
CA ALA A 73 -4.10 -16.87 -2.20
C ALA A 73 -5.25 -17.76 -2.68
N GLU A 74 -5.93 -18.44 -1.76
CA GLU A 74 -7.14 -19.23 -2.02
C GLU A 74 -8.25 -18.36 -2.63
N LYS A 75 -8.61 -17.24 -1.99
CA LYS A 75 -9.63 -16.32 -2.53
C LYS A 75 -9.24 -15.73 -3.88
N LEU A 76 -7.95 -15.46 -4.11
CA LEU A 76 -7.48 -15.01 -5.43
C LEU A 76 -7.69 -16.09 -6.49
N ALA A 77 -7.38 -17.34 -6.17
CA ALA A 77 -7.60 -18.48 -7.06
C ALA A 77 -9.09 -18.69 -7.37
N GLU A 78 -9.95 -18.64 -6.35
CA GLU A 78 -11.41 -18.66 -6.51
C GLU A 78 -11.91 -17.52 -7.41
N ALA A 79 -11.28 -16.34 -7.32
CA ALA A 79 -11.57 -15.18 -8.16
C ALA A 79 -10.94 -15.24 -9.57
N GLY A 80 -10.38 -16.38 -9.97
CA GLY A 80 -9.83 -16.62 -11.31
C GLY A 80 -8.39 -16.13 -11.52
N PHE A 81 -7.65 -15.82 -10.45
CA PHE A 81 -6.23 -15.55 -10.55
C PHE A 81 -5.41 -16.85 -10.46
N ASP A 82 -4.60 -17.10 -11.48
CA ASP A 82 -3.76 -18.28 -11.57
C ASP A 82 -2.77 -18.39 -10.38
N SER A 83 -2.76 -19.54 -9.68
CA SER A 83 -1.83 -19.83 -8.59
C SER A 83 -0.37 -19.84 -9.06
N ASP A 84 -0.14 -20.19 -10.33
CA ASP A 84 1.18 -20.21 -10.96
C ASP A 84 1.60 -18.84 -11.51
N ALA A 85 0.71 -17.84 -11.45
CA ALA A 85 0.99 -16.50 -11.97
C ALA A 85 2.29 -15.90 -11.38
N LYS A 86 2.63 -16.21 -10.12
CA LYS A 86 3.88 -15.73 -9.51
C LYS A 86 5.11 -16.32 -10.21
N ALA A 87 5.10 -17.62 -10.49
CA ALA A 87 6.17 -18.29 -11.22
C ALA A 87 6.25 -17.76 -12.66
N ARG A 88 5.09 -17.61 -13.31
CA ARG A 88 4.96 -17.05 -14.65
C ARG A 88 5.53 -15.63 -14.75
N ILE A 89 5.15 -14.73 -13.82
CA ILE A 89 5.69 -13.36 -13.75
C ILE A 89 7.22 -13.37 -13.61
N LYS A 90 7.79 -14.28 -12.81
CA LYS A 90 9.25 -14.40 -12.66
C LYS A 90 9.90 -14.77 -14.00
N THR A 91 9.35 -15.76 -14.70
CA THR A 91 9.83 -16.19 -16.02
C THR A 91 9.74 -15.06 -17.05
N LEU A 92 8.61 -14.35 -17.12
CA LEU A 92 8.42 -13.23 -18.03
C LEU A 92 9.39 -12.08 -17.74
N LYS A 93 9.66 -11.77 -16.46
CA LYS A 93 10.67 -10.78 -16.07
C LYS A 93 12.07 -11.19 -16.52
N SER A 94 12.44 -12.46 -16.35
CA SER A 94 13.73 -12.96 -16.82
C SER A 94 13.87 -12.82 -18.34
N LYS A 95 12.83 -13.18 -19.12
CA LYS A 95 12.83 -13.00 -20.58
C LYS A 95 13.00 -11.54 -21.00
N LEU A 96 12.39 -10.59 -20.29
CA LEU A 96 12.51 -9.16 -20.61
C LEU A 96 13.90 -8.58 -20.29
N GLN A 97 14.59 -9.15 -19.31
CA GLN A 97 15.93 -8.71 -18.90
C GLN A 97 17.04 -9.35 -19.73
N ASP A 98 16.75 -10.47 -20.38
CA ASP A 98 17.70 -11.17 -21.22
C ASP A 98 17.97 -10.39 -22.53
N PRO A 99 19.23 -9.97 -22.78
CA PRO A 99 19.58 -9.26 -24.00
C PRO A 99 19.46 -10.13 -25.26
N ALA A 100 19.45 -11.46 -25.14
CA ALA A 100 19.29 -12.39 -26.25
C ALA A 100 17.83 -12.54 -26.71
N THR A 101 16.86 -12.09 -25.91
CA THR A 101 15.44 -12.13 -26.30
C THR A 101 15.18 -11.20 -27.47
N SER A 102 14.53 -11.72 -28.51
CA SER A 102 14.14 -10.93 -29.69
C SER A 102 13.14 -9.82 -29.31
N GLU A 103 13.07 -8.75 -30.11
CA GLU A 103 12.08 -7.68 -29.85
C GLU A 103 10.63 -8.17 -29.98
N GLU A 104 10.37 -9.13 -30.85
CA GLU A 104 9.05 -9.76 -30.99
C GLU A 104 8.69 -10.55 -29.72
N ASP A 105 9.63 -11.35 -29.19
CA ASP A 105 9.43 -12.08 -27.94
C ASP A 105 9.27 -11.13 -26.74
N LYS A 106 10.01 -10.02 -26.71
CA LYS A 106 9.82 -8.97 -25.69
C LYS A 106 8.44 -8.36 -25.79
N GLN A 107 7.92 -8.12 -27.00
CA GLN A 107 6.58 -7.59 -27.22
C GLN A 107 5.50 -8.57 -26.71
N ALA A 108 5.60 -9.85 -27.08
CA ALA A 108 4.70 -10.89 -26.59
C ALA A 108 4.75 -11.03 -25.07
N THR A 109 5.96 -11.02 -24.49
CA THR A 109 6.18 -11.08 -23.04
C THR A 109 5.55 -9.89 -22.32
N LYS A 110 5.62 -8.68 -22.88
CA LYS A 110 4.94 -7.49 -22.34
C LYS A 110 3.43 -7.62 -22.38
N GLN A 111 2.87 -8.16 -23.46
CA GLN A 111 1.42 -8.39 -23.59
C GLN A 111 0.92 -9.36 -22.52
N GLU A 112 1.59 -10.50 -22.38
CA GLU A 112 1.26 -11.54 -21.40
C GLU A 112 1.34 -11.01 -19.96
N MET A 113 2.38 -10.24 -19.65
CA MET A 113 2.51 -9.57 -18.35
C MET A 113 1.39 -8.56 -18.11
N GLY A 114 0.94 -7.86 -19.16
CA GLY A 114 -0.22 -6.97 -19.10
C GLY A 114 -1.54 -7.70 -18.81
N GLU A 115 -1.75 -8.86 -19.41
CA GLU A 115 -2.92 -9.72 -19.14
C GLU A 115 -2.93 -10.24 -17.71
N LEU A 116 -1.79 -10.72 -17.21
CA LEU A 116 -1.64 -11.15 -15.81
C LEU A 116 -1.94 -9.99 -14.85
N ALA A 117 -1.46 -8.78 -15.14
CA ALA A 117 -1.76 -7.61 -14.32
C ALA A 117 -3.26 -7.26 -14.31
N ARG A 118 -3.96 -7.39 -15.45
CA ARG A 118 -5.42 -7.19 -15.53
C ARG A 118 -6.18 -8.26 -14.75
N SER A 119 -5.82 -9.53 -14.91
CA SER A 119 -6.42 -10.65 -14.17
C SER A 119 -6.24 -10.45 -12.66
N PHE A 120 -5.01 -10.16 -12.22
CA PHE A 120 -4.72 -9.87 -10.82
C PHE A 120 -5.55 -8.71 -10.28
N LYS A 121 -5.67 -7.61 -11.03
CA LYS A 121 -6.49 -6.46 -10.63
C LYS A 121 -7.96 -6.85 -10.50
N SER A 122 -8.50 -7.62 -11.45
CA SER A 122 -9.87 -8.13 -11.41
C SER A 122 -10.12 -8.98 -10.18
N ALA A 123 -9.28 -10.00 -9.95
CA ALA A 123 -9.36 -10.88 -8.80
C ALA A 123 -9.26 -10.11 -7.48
N ARG A 124 -8.33 -9.15 -7.38
CA ARG A 124 -8.22 -8.27 -6.21
C ARG A 124 -9.49 -7.50 -5.92
N MET A 125 -10.19 -7.00 -6.94
CA MET A 125 -11.45 -6.29 -6.76
C MET A 125 -12.57 -7.23 -6.31
N ALA A 126 -12.60 -8.47 -6.81
CA ALA A 126 -13.56 -9.48 -6.39
C ALA A 126 -13.39 -9.83 -4.90
N ILE A 127 -12.17 -10.16 -4.48
CA ILE A 127 -11.89 -10.55 -3.08
C ILE A 127 -11.90 -9.37 -2.11
N ALA A 128 -11.90 -8.13 -2.60
CA ALA A 128 -11.94 -6.95 -1.73
C ALA A 128 -13.23 -6.88 -0.89
N LYS A 129 -14.29 -7.53 -1.36
CA LYS A 129 -15.60 -7.59 -0.67
C LYS A 129 -15.83 -8.93 0.03
N ASP A 130 -14.88 -9.86 -0.06
CA ASP A 130 -14.97 -11.18 0.55
C ASP A 130 -15.01 -11.05 2.08
N GLN A 131 -16.12 -11.48 2.69
CA GLN A 131 -16.38 -11.24 4.11
C GLN A 131 -15.44 -12.04 5.01
N GLU A 132 -15.08 -13.25 4.60
CA GLU A 132 -14.16 -14.11 5.33
C GLU A 132 -12.76 -13.50 5.38
N LEU A 133 -12.24 -13.07 4.23
CA LEU A 133 -10.96 -12.41 4.12
C LEU A 133 -10.94 -11.07 4.88
N LEU A 134 -12.04 -10.30 4.84
CA LEU A 134 -12.16 -9.07 5.61
C LEU A 134 -12.12 -9.33 7.13
N ALA A 135 -12.87 -10.33 7.60
CA ALA A 135 -12.87 -10.73 9.00
C ALA A 135 -11.49 -11.22 9.47
N ALA A 136 -10.81 -12.05 8.66
CA ALA A 136 -9.46 -12.54 8.95
C ALA A 136 -8.45 -11.38 9.02
N LYS A 137 -8.51 -10.44 8.07
CA LYS A 137 -7.68 -9.22 8.08
C LYS A 137 -7.90 -8.41 9.34
N GLN A 138 -9.16 -8.14 9.70
CA GLN A 138 -9.50 -7.35 10.88
C GLN A 138 -9.02 -8.02 12.18
N SER A 139 -9.23 -9.33 12.30
CA SER A 139 -8.78 -10.12 13.45
C SER A 139 -7.26 -10.06 13.61
N PHE A 140 -6.51 -10.33 12.53
CA PHE A 140 -5.05 -10.24 12.54
C PHE A 140 -4.56 -8.82 12.89
N GLN A 141 -5.15 -7.78 12.27
CA GLN A 141 -4.78 -6.39 12.53
C GLN A 141 -5.03 -5.99 13.98
N GLN A 142 -6.16 -6.41 14.56
CA GLN A 142 -6.50 -6.10 15.95
C GLN A 142 -5.52 -6.77 16.91
N LYS A 143 -5.23 -8.06 16.72
CA LYS A 143 -4.24 -8.80 17.50
C LYS A 143 -2.87 -8.12 17.43
N LEU A 144 -2.37 -7.88 16.22
CA LEU A 144 -1.10 -7.21 15.99
C LEU A 144 -1.02 -5.85 16.68
N ILE A 145 -2.03 -4.99 16.52
CA ILE A 145 -2.03 -3.66 17.17
C ILE A 145 -2.05 -3.77 18.68
N ASN A 146 -2.81 -4.70 19.25
CA ASN A 146 -2.86 -4.89 20.69
C ASN A 146 -1.49 -5.34 21.21
N THR A 147 -0.88 -6.34 20.59
CA THR A 147 0.47 -6.81 20.94
C THR A 147 1.51 -5.69 20.79
N MET A 148 1.49 -4.93 19.68
CA MET A 148 2.42 -3.81 19.53
C MET A 148 2.21 -2.71 20.58
N LYS A 149 0.97 -2.47 21.05
CA LYS A 149 0.70 -1.49 22.12
C LYS A 149 1.25 -1.95 23.46
N GLU A 150 1.14 -3.25 23.75
CA GLU A 150 1.68 -3.85 24.96
C GLU A 150 3.21 -3.77 24.99
N GLU A 151 3.87 -4.07 23.87
CA GLU A 151 5.35 -4.00 23.78
C GLU A 151 5.89 -2.58 23.60
N HIS A 152 5.12 -1.69 22.97
CA HIS A 152 5.55 -0.36 22.59
C HIS A 152 4.55 0.71 23.05
N PRO A 153 4.67 1.19 24.31
CA PRO A 153 3.72 2.16 24.87
C PRO A 153 3.69 3.52 24.16
N LYS A 154 4.74 3.84 23.38
CA LYS A 154 4.81 5.05 22.54
C LYS A 154 4.13 4.88 21.17
N LEU A 155 3.67 3.67 20.82
CA LEU A 155 3.01 3.41 19.54
C LEU A 155 1.80 4.32 19.29
N PRO A 156 0.89 4.57 20.25
CA PRO A 156 -0.25 5.47 20.03
C PRO A 156 0.20 6.89 19.64
N GLN A 157 1.29 7.38 20.24
CA GLN A 157 1.85 8.70 19.93
C GLN A 157 2.43 8.74 18.51
N LEU A 158 3.13 7.67 18.11
CA LEU A 158 3.65 7.52 16.74
C LEU A 158 2.51 7.52 15.71
N LEU A 159 1.45 6.73 15.94
CA LEU A 159 0.29 6.65 15.05
C LEU A 159 -0.44 7.99 14.94
N GLN A 160 -0.63 8.68 16.07
CA GLN A 160 -1.24 10.01 16.08
C GLN A 160 -0.38 11.03 15.31
N ALA A 161 0.94 11.01 15.50
CA ALA A 161 1.86 11.90 14.79
C ALA A 161 1.84 11.65 13.27
N MET A 162 1.81 10.38 12.85
CA MET A 162 1.66 10.01 11.43
C MET A 162 0.34 10.54 10.85
N GLN A 163 -0.78 10.37 11.56
CA GLN A 163 -2.08 10.85 11.11
C GLN A 163 -2.10 12.37 10.93
N VAL A 164 -1.60 13.12 11.93
CA VAL A 164 -1.54 14.58 11.87
C VAL A 164 -0.67 15.06 10.70
N LYS A 165 0.51 14.47 10.52
CA LYS A 165 1.41 14.85 9.40
C LYS A 165 0.81 14.49 8.04
N SER A 166 0.15 13.34 7.92
CA SER A 166 -0.54 12.94 6.68
C SER A 166 -1.67 13.91 6.33
N GLN A 167 -2.48 14.33 7.32
CA GLN A 167 -3.53 15.32 7.10
C GLN A 167 -2.97 16.67 6.68
N LYS A 168 -1.89 17.13 7.34
CA LYS A 168 -1.21 18.38 6.98
C LYS A 168 -0.65 18.35 5.56
N LEU A 169 -0.02 17.23 5.17
CA LEU A 169 0.48 17.05 3.81
C LEU A 169 -0.65 17.10 2.77
N GLN A 170 -1.79 16.45 3.05
CA GLN A 170 -2.96 16.49 2.16
C GLN A 170 -3.52 17.90 2.00
N GLN A 171 -3.62 18.66 3.11
CA GLN A 171 -4.07 20.06 3.07
C GLN A 171 -3.15 20.94 2.22
N GLN A 172 -1.83 20.78 2.37
CA GLN A 172 -0.86 21.54 1.56
C GLN A 172 -0.98 21.22 0.07
N ILE A 173 -1.15 19.94 -0.29
CA ILE A 173 -1.33 19.53 -1.69
C ILE A 173 -2.58 20.18 -2.29
N SER A 174 -3.70 20.18 -1.55
CA SER A 174 -4.94 20.83 -2.01
C SER A 174 -4.78 22.33 -2.20
N GLN A 175 -4.11 23.02 -1.26
CA GLN A 175 -3.85 24.46 -1.36
C GLN A 175 -2.95 24.82 -2.55
N SER A 176 -1.89 24.04 -2.78
CA SER A 176 -1.01 24.23 -3.93
C SER A 176 -1.73 24.02 -5.27
N ALA A 177 -2.69 23.09 -5.33
CA ALA A 177 -3.48 22.85 -6.53
C ALA A 177 -4.45 24.01 -6.85
N GLU A 178 -5.03 24.65 -5.83
CA GLU A 178 -5.91 25.81 -5.99
C GLU A 178 -5.15 27.06 -6.45
N SER A 179 -3.97 27.32 -5.87
CA SER A 179 -3.12 28.45 -6.29
C SER A 179 -2.66 28.33 -7.75
N ALA A 180 -2.36 27.11 -8.21
CA ALA A 180 -1.97 26.87 -9.61
C ALA A 180 -3.12 27.12 -10.62
N LYS A 181 -4.38 26.93 -10.20
CA LYS A 181 -5.56 27.12 -11.07
C LYS A 181 -5.97 28.59 -11.19
N GLY A 182 -5.72 29.40 -10.16
CA GLY A 182 -6.03 30.83 -10.16
C GLY A 182 -5.09 31.68 -11.02
N SER A 183 -3.86 31.23 -11.27
CA SER A 183 -2.87 31.96 -12.08
C SER A 183 -2.97 31.72 -13.60
N ALA A 184 -3.91 30.88 -14.07
CA ALA A 184 -4.08 30.50 -15.47
C ALA A 184 -5.28 31.16 -16.18
N ALA A 185 -5.97 32.12 -15.55
CA ALA A 185 -7.03 32.89 -16.21
C ALA A 185 -6.41 33.98 -17.12
N PRO A 186 -6.60 33.92 -18.45
CA PRO A 186 -6.09 34.95 -19.37
C PRO A 186 -6.90 36.24 -19.24
N GLN A 187 -6.21 37.38 -19.34
CA GLN A 187 -6.82 38.68 -19.66
C GLN A 187 -7.14 38.76 -21.15
#